data_AF-A0A6P2CRM1-F1
#
_entry.id   AF-A0A6P2CRM1-F1
#
_cell.length_a   1.000
_cell.length_b   1.000
_cell.length_c   1.000
_cell.angle_alpha   90.00
_cell.angle_beta   90.00
_cell.angle_gamma   90.00
#
_symmetry.space_group_name_H-M   'P 1'
#
loop_
_entity.id
_entity.type
_entity.pdbx_description
1 polymer ?
#
loop_
_entity_poly.entity_id
_entity_poly.type
_entity_poly.pdbx_seq_one_letter_code
_entity_poly.pdbx_strand_id
1 'polypeptide(L)'
;MPTGPQIILTLKVLVVAVTVLLVASLVALALKRPRLHGHINTAFFVLTMATVVGFETLLQWVDVSAAFDPTARQALYTHLWFSVPSALLLPAMILTGKLRRKQLHLALAFVFLLLWSGTVVTGLGLPN
;
A
#
# COMPACT_ATOMS: atom_id res chain seq x y z
N MET A 1 0.73 13.79 20.32
CA MET A 1 0.97 13.72 18.86
C MET A 1 2.03 12.67 18.61
N PRO A 2 1.90 11.81 17.59
CA PRO A 2 2.94 10.83 17.26
C PRO A 2 4.23 11.55 16.81
N THR A 3 5.38 11.04 17.24
CA THR A 3 6.71 11.54 16.86
C THR A 3 7.15 10.98 15.50
N GLY A 4 8.15 11.59 14.84
CA GLY A 4 8.71 11.10 13.57
C GLY A 4 9.04 9.60 13.56
N PRO A 5 9.80 9.08 14.54
CA PRO A 5 10.11 7.64 14.64
C PRO A 5 8.86 6.76 14.81
N GLN A 6 7.86 7.21 15.57
CA GLN A 6 6.60 6.47 15.72
C GLN A 6 5.84 6.40 14.39
N ILE A 7 5.81 7.50 13.62
CA ILE A 7 5.17 7.54 12.30
C ILE A 7 5.86 6.56 11.34
N ILE A 8 7.20 6.52 11.32
CA ILE A 8 7.96 5.59 10.48
C ILE A 8 7.71 4.13 10.88
N LEU A 9 7.73 3.83 12.18
CA LEU A 9 7.45 2.49 12.67
C LEU A 9 6.04 2.05 12.29
N THR A 10 5.04 2.92 12.45
CA THR A 10 3.66 2.67 12.03
C THR A 10 3.59 2.40 10.52
N LEU A 11 4.28 3.20 9.68
CA LEU A 11 4.29 2.99 8.24
C LEU A 11 4.90 1.64 7.87
N LYS A 12 6.03 1.25 8.47
CA LYS A 12 6.67 -0.06 8.26
C LYS A 12 5.74 -1.21 8.62
N VAL A 13 5.10 -1.15 9.80
CA VAL A 13 4.14 -2.17 10.24
C VAL A 13 2.97 -2.29 9.27
N LEU A 14 2.42 -1.16 8.82
CA LEU A 14 1.33 -1.14 7.84
C LEU A 14 1.78 -1.78 6.52
N VAL A 15 2.93 -1.37 5.96
CA VAL A 15 3.50 -1.95 4.72
C VAL A 15 3.67 -3.47 4.83
N VAL A 16 4.15 -3.97 5.97
CA VAL A 16 4.24 -5.42 6.21
C VAL A 16 2.85 -6.06 6.24
N ALA A 17 1.91 -5.50 7.00
CA ALA A 17 0.57 -6.04 7.14
C ALA A 17 -0.16 -6.14 5.79
N VAL A 18 -0.14 -5.06 4.99
CA VAL A 18 -0.76 -5.06 3.66
C VAL A 18 -0.03 -6.00 2.69
N THR A 19 1.29 -6.16 2.81
CA THR A 19 2.06 -7.12 1.99
C THR A 19 1.72 -8.57 2.33
N VAL A 20 1.55 -8.90 3.61
CA VAL A 20 1.11 -10.24 4.04
C VAL A 20 -0.27 -10.56 3.45
N LEU A 21 -1.21 -9.61 3.48
CA LEU A 21 -2.52 -9.79 2.85
C LEU A 21 -2.40 -10.00 1.33
N LEU A 22 -1.55 -9.24 0.64
CA LEU A 22 -1.31 -9.42 -0.79
C LEU A 22 -0.78 -10.83 -1.09
N VAL A 23 0.25 -11.28 -0.37
CA VAL A 23 0.82 -12.63 -0.55
C VAL A 23 -0.24 -13.70 -0.27
N ALA A 24 -1.00 -13.59 0.82
CA ALA A 24 -2.09 -14.50 1.14
C ALA A 24 -3.17 -14.54 0.04
N SER A 25 -3.47 -13.39 -0.58
CA SER A 25 -4.41 -13.28 -1.69
C SER A 25 -3.91 -14.00 -2.96
N LEU A 26 -2.62 -13.89 -3.27
CA LEU A 26 -1.99 -14.60 -4.37
C LEU A 26 -1.94 -16.11 -4.12
N VAL A 27 -1.65 -16.53 -2.88
CA VAL A 27 -1.72 -17.94 -2.47
C VAL A 27 -3.14 -18.48 -2.63
N ALA A 28 -4.17 -17.74 -2.20
CA ALA A 28 -5.57 -18.13 -2.39
C ALA A 28 -5.92 -18.33 -3.88
N LEU A 29 -5.38 -17.49 -4.76
CA LEU A 29 -5.53 -17.64 -6.21
C LEU A 29 -4.80 -18.88 -6.75
N ALA A 30 -3.57 -19.13 -6.31
CA ALA A 30 -2.80 -20.33 -6.67
C ALA A 30 -3.50 -21.64 -6.22
N LEU A 31 -4.15 -21.59 -5.06
CA LEU A 31 -5.00 -22.68 -4.54
C LEU A 31 -6.37 -22.81 -5.22
N LYS A 32 -6.60 -22.09 -6.34
CA LYS A 32 -7.86 -22.07 -7.10
C LYS A 32 -9.08 -21.66 -6.25
N ARG A 33 -8.90 -20.77 -5.26
CA ARG A 33 -9.98 -20.23 -4.41
C ARG A 33 -10.27 -18.76 -4.75
N PRO A 34 -10.91 -18.45 -5.89
CA PRO A 34 -11.11 -17.07 -6.36
C PRO A 34 -12.01 -16.23 -5.45
N ARG A 35 -12.94 -16.85 -4.71
CA ARG A 35 -13.76 -16.14 -3.72
C ARG A 35 -12.92 -15.63 -2.54
N LEU A 36 -11.99 -16.46 -2.06
CA LEU A 36 -11.07 -16.10 -0.98
C LEU A 36 -10.11 -14.99 -1.43
N HIS A 37 -9.56 -15.09 -2.64
CA HIS A 37 -8.77 -14.02 -3.26
C HIS A 37 -9.52 -12.68 -3.27
N GLY A 38 -10.80 -12.69 -3.68
CA GLY A 38 -11.65 -11.49 -3.66
C GLY A 38 -11.88 -10.91 -2.26
N HIS A 39 -12.14 -11.75 -1.26
CA HIS A 39 -12.31 -11.30 0.13
C HIS A 39 -11.03 -10.70 0.71
N ILE A 40 -9.88 -11.37 0.52
CA ILE A 40 -8.58 -10.87 1.01
C ILE A 40 -8.21 -9.57 0.29
N ASN A 41 -8.42 -9.47 -1.03
CA ASN A 41 -8.18 -8.23 -1.77
C ASN A 41 -9.07 -7.07 -1.30
N THR A 42 -10.29 -7.37 -0.84
CA THR A 42 -11.17 -6.35 -0.26
C THR A 42 -10.62 -5.85 1.07
N ALA A 43 -10.16 -6.76 1.95
CA ALA A 43 -9.53 -6.38 3.22
C ALA A 43 -8.23 -5.58 2.98
N PHE A 44 -7.40 -6.04 2.06
CA PHE A 44 -6.19 -5.37 1.61
C PHE A 44 -6.47 -3.95 1.10
N PHE A 45 -7.50 -3.79 0.24
CA PHE A 45 -7.93 -2.49 -0.27
C PHE A 45 -8.40 -1.57 0.85
N VAL A 46 -9.28 -2.05 1.74
CA VAL A 46 -9.81 -1.25 2.86
C VAL A 46 -8.68 -0.80 3.78
N LEU A 47 -7.75 -1.68 4.15
CA LEU A 47 -6.62 -1.34 5.01
C LEU A 47 -5.67 -0.33 4.34
N THR A 48 -5.42 -0.48 3.04
CA THR A 48 -4.60 0.47 2.27
C THR A 48 -5.27 1.84 2.21
N MET A 49 -6.58 1.89 1.97
CA MET A 49 -7.30 3.17 1.90
C MET A 49 -7.45 3.83 3.26
N ALA A 50 -7.67 3.05 4.32
CA ALA A 50 -7.62 3.56 5.69
C ALA A 50 -6.24 4.15 6.02
N THR A 51 -5.16 3.53 5.53
CA THR A 51 -3.80 4.07 5.68
C THR A 51 -3.64 5.40 4.94
N VAL A 52 -4.03 5.48 3.66
CA VAL A 52 -3.95 6.72 2.88
C VAL A 52 -4.75 7.85 3.54
N VAL A 53 -6.02 7.59 3.90
CA VAL A 53 -6.87 8.59 4.56
C VAL A 53 -6.34 8.98 5.93
N GLY A 54 -5.84 8.01 6.70
CA GLY A 54 -5.28 8.24 8.03
C GLY A 54 -4.02 9.12 7.98
N PHE A 55 -3.12 8.87 7.02
CA PHE A 55 -1.93 9.70 6.81
C PHE A 55 -2.28 11.08 6.28
N GLU A 56 -3.18 11.19 5.31
CA GLU A 56 -3.67 12.48 4.80
C GLU A 56 -4.26 13.33 5.95
N THR A 57 -5.11 12.71 6.78
CA THR A 57 -5.69 13.38 7.95
C THR A 57 -4.59 13.79 8.92
N LEU A 58 -3.63 12.92 9.23
CA LEU A 58 -2.51 13.26 10.12
C LEU A 58 -1.72 14.47 9.62
N LEU A 59 -1.44 14.54 8.32
CA LEU A 59 -0.70 15.65 7.68
C LEU A 59 -1.45 16.98 7.74
N GLN A 60 -2.78 16.96 7.79
CA GLN A 60 -3.59 18.19 7.91
C GLN A 60 -3.51 18.82 9.31
N TRP A 61 -3.21 18.03 10.35
CA TRP A 61 -3.19 18.48 11.75
C TRP A 61 -1.79 18.51 12.39
N VAL A 62 -0.81 17.86 11.75
CA VAL A 62 0.56 17.75 12.24
C VAL A 62 1.51 18.11 11.12
N ASP A 63 2.44 19.05 11.38
CA ASP A 63 3.58 19.27 10.48
C ASP A 63 4.58 18.14 10.63
N VAL A 64 4.24 17.00 10.04
CA VAL A 64 5.06 15.79 10.00
C VAL A 64 6.38 16.08 9.27
N SER A 65 6.41 17.07 8.38
CA SER A 65 7.62 17.50 7.67
C SER A 65 8.65 18.06 8.66
N ALA A 66 8.22 18.84 9.65
CA ALA A 66 9.08 19.33 10.73
C ALA A 66 9.56 18.22 11.68
N ALA A 67 8.83 17.10 11.76
CA ALA A 67 9.20 15.94 12.56
C ALA A 67 10.26 15.02 11.90
N PHE A 68 10.58 15.26 10.61
CA PHE A 68 11.56 14.48 9.86
C PHE A 68 12.82 15.29 9.52
N ASP A 69 13.98 14.66 9.71
CA ASP A 69 15.23 15.17 9.16
C ASP A 69 15.22 15.12 7.61
N PRO A 70 16.13 15.85 6.93
CA PRO A 70 16.15 15.91 5.47
C PRO A 70 16.29 14.55 4.77
N THR A 71 17.01 13.59 5.38
CA THR A 71 17.24 12.26 4.81
C THR A 71 15.99 11.39 4.91
N ALA A 72 15.31 11.39 6.07
CA ALA A 72 14.04 10.71 6.28
C ALA A 72 12.95 11.27 5.35
N ARG A 73 12.93 12.59 5.16
CA ARG A 73 11.97 13.25 4.25
C ARG A 73 12.18 12.83 2.80
N GLN A 74 13.43 12.78 2.33
CA GLN A 74 13.74 12.34 0.97
C GLN A 74 13.37 10.86 0.75
N ALA A 75 13.64 10.01 1.74
CA ALA A 75 13.25 8.60 1.70
C ALA A 75 11.72 8.43 1.66
N LEU A 76 10.97 9.24 2.43
CA LEU A 76 9.51 9.27 2.40
C LEU A 76 8.98 9.70 1.02
N TYR A 77 9.54 10.74 0.41
CA TYR A 77 9.13 11.15 -0.94
C TYR A 77 9.40 10.04 -1.98
N THR A 78 10.53 9.37 -1.87
CA THR A 78 10.85 8.22 -2.72
C THR A 78 9.82 7.11 -2.54
N HIS A 79 9.41 6.82 -1.31
CA HIS A 79 8.36 5.86 -1.01
C HIS A 79 7.01 6.26 -1.62
N LEU A 80 6.62 7.54 -1.49
CA LEU A 80 5.36 8.07 -2.01
C LEU A 80 5.26 7.96 -3.54
N TRP A 81 6.37 8.10 -4.27
CA TRP A 81 6.41 7.90 -5.72
C TRP A 81 6.00 6.49 -6.17
N PHE A 82 6.15 5.48 -5.31
CA PHE A 82 5.67 4.12 -5.57
C PHE A 82 4.30 3.86 -4.96
N SER A 83 4.09 4.29 -3.72
CA SER A 83 2.90 3.94 -2.96
C SER A 83 1.64 4.66 -3.42
N VAL A 84 1.75 5.93 -3.83
CA VAL A 84 0.60 6.70 -4.33
C VAL A 84 0.08 6.12 -5.66
N PRO A 85 0.90 5.90 -6.70
CA PRO A 85 0.41 5.22 -7.91
C PRO A 85 -0.12 3.81 -7.63
N SER A 86 0.51 3.04 -6.72
CA SER A 86 0.01 1.72 -6.32
C SER A 86 -1.40 1.80 -5.73
N ALA A 87 -1.64 2.74 -4.81
CA ALA A 87 -2.93 2.91 -4.16
C ALA A 87 -4.03 3.32 -5.15
N LEU A 88 -3.70 4.20 -6.12
CA LEU A 88 -4.63 4.63 -7.17
C LEU A 88 -5.04 3.51 -8.13
N LEU A 89 -4.22 2.47 -8.30
CA LEU A 89 -4.58 1.30 -9.10
C LEU A 89 -5.62 0.39 -8.42
N LEU A 90 -5.68 0.40 -7.08
CA LEU A 90 -6.53 -0.54 -6.35
C LEU A 90 -8.03 -0.41 -6.64
N PRO A 91 -8.64 0.79 -6.69
CA PRO A 91 -10.03 0.93 -7.10
C PRO A 91 -10.29 0.35 -8.50
N ALA A 92 -9.39 0.60 -9.45
CA ALA A 92 -9.49 0.06 -10.81
C ALA A 92 -9.39 -1.48 -10.83
N MET A 93 -8.51 -2.05 -10.01
CA MET A 93 -8.39 -3.51 -9.87
C MET A 93 -9.63 -4.16 -9.23
N ILE A 94 -10.20 -3.54 -8.19
CA ILE A 94 -11.45 -4.00 -7.57
C ILE A 94 -12.60 -3.95 -8.59
N LEU A 95 -12.73 -2.85 -9.33
CA LEU A 95 -13.76 -2.68 -10.34
C LEU A 95 -13.62 -3.72 -11.47
N THR A 96 -12.43 -3.85 -12.03
CA THR A 96 -12.18 -4.79 -13.15
C THR A 96 -12.33 -6.25 -12.72
N GLY A 97 -11.99 -6.58 -11.48
CA GLY A 97 -12.23 -7.90 -10.88
C GLY A 97 -13.72 -8.21 -10.73
N LYS A 98 -14.52 -7.27 -10.22
CA LYS A 98 -15.98 -7.40 -10.10
C LYS A 98 -16.67 -7.51 -11.47
N LEU A 99 -16.21 -6.74 -12.45
CA LEU A 99 -16.70 -6.77 -13.83
C LEU A 99 -16.21 -7.97 -14.65
N ARG A 100 -15.40 -8.86 -14.06
CA ARG A 100 -14.81 -10.05 -14.71
C ARG A 100 -14.00 -9.73 -15.97
N ARG A 101 -13.44 -8.51 -16.08
CA ARG A 101 -12.58 -8.09 -17.20
C ARG A 101 -11.16 -8.62 -17.01
N LYS A 102 -10.97 -9.93 -17.23
CA LYS A 102 -9.75 -10.67 -16.86
C LYS A 102 -8.46 -10.08 -17.45
N GLN A 103 -8.42 -9.77 -18.74
CA GLN A 103 -7.20 -9.25 -19.38
C GLN A 103 -6.77 -7.90 -18.78
N LEU A 104 -7.72 -6.98 -18.63
CA LEU A 104 -7.47 -5.68 -18.02
C LEU A 104 -7.04 -5.82 -16.55
N HIS A 105 -7.72 -6.70 -15.79
CA HIS A 105 -7.35 -6.96 -14.40
C HIS A 105 -5.92 -7.51 -14.28
N LEU A 106 -5.51 -8.43 -15.15
CA LEU A 106 -4.15 -8.97 -15.18
C LEU A 106 -3.11 -7.91 -15.54
N ALA A 107 -3.40 -7.05 -16.53
CA ALA A 107 -2.51 -5.95 -16.90
C ALA A 107 -2.31 -4.98 -15.72
N LEU A 108 -3.41 -4.58 -15.06
CA LEU A 108 -3.37 -3.72 -13.87
C LEU A 108 -2.63 -4.42 -12.72
N ALA A 109 -2.86 -5.71 -12.49
CA ALA A 109 -2.19 -6.47 -11.45
C ALA A 109 -0.67 -6.53 -11.66
N PHE A 110 -0.21 -6.66 -12.91
CA PHE A 110 1.22 -6.66 -13.22
C PHE A 110 1.86 -5.30 -12.91
N VAL A 111 1.25 -4.20 -13.37
CA VAL A 111 1.72 -2.84 -13.08
C VAL A 111 1.70 -2.57 -11.57
N PHE A 112 0.62 -2.99 -10.90
CA PHE A 112 0.49 -2.88 -9.46
C PHE A 112 1.60 -3.63 -8.72
N LEU A 113 1.93 -4.86 -9.11
CA LEU A 113 2.99 -5.64 -8.47
C LEU A 113 4.36 -4.96 -8.60
N LEU A 114 4.68 -4.39 -9.77
CA LEU A 114 5.91 -3.61 -9.98
C LEU A 114 6.00 -2.41 -9.02
N LEU A 115 4.93 -1.61 -8.95
CA LEU A 115 4.88 -0.44 -8.06
C LEU A 115 4.85 -0.85 -6.58
N TRP A 116 4.18 -1.95 -6.25
CA TRP A 116 4.11 -2.47 -4.89
C TRP A 116 5.47 -2.97 -4.41
N SER A 117 6.24 -3.63 -5.27
CA SER A 117 7.62 -4.01 -4.95
C SER A 117 8.45 -2.78 -4.57
N GLY A 118 8.34 -1.68 -5.32
CA GLY A 118 8.96 -0.41 -4.96
C GLY A 118 8.45 0.14 -3.62
N THR A 119 7.15 0.06 -3.36
CA THR A 119 6.51 0.48 -2.09
C THR A 119 7.10 -0.28 -0.89
N VAL A 120 7.26 -1.61 -1.00
CA VAL A 120 7.84 -2.44 0.05
C VAL A 120 9.31 -2.11 0.28
N VAL A 121 10.12 -2.08 -0.78
CA VAL A 121 11.56 -1.83 -0.68
C VAL A 121 11.82 -0.46 -0.04
N THR A 122 11.15 0.58 -0.52
CA THR A 122 11.34 1.95 -0.01
C THR A 122 10.72 2.14 1.38
N GLY A 123 9.59 1.51 1.68
CA GLY A 123 8.92 1.63 2.98
C GLY A 123 9.69 0.96 4.10
N LEU A 124 10.22 -0.24 3.85
CA LEU A 124 11.08 -0.94 4.82
C LEU A 124 12.45 -0.26 4.96
N GLY A 125 12.93 0.40 3.90
CA GLY A 125 14.18 1.13 3.85
C GLY A 125 14.18 2.51 4.51
N LEU A 126 13.05 2.98 5.08
CA LEU A 126 13.03 4.24 5.82
C LEU A 126 14.00 4.22 7.02
N PRO A 127 14.76 5.30 7.27
CA PRO A 127 15.65 5.39 8.43
C PRO A 127 14.83 5.39 9.73
N ASN A 128 15.38 4.83 10.81
CA ASN A 128 14.71 4.78 12.12
C ASN A 128 15.00 6.02 12.96
#